data_AF-A0A8S1MA47-F1
#
_entry.id   AF-A0A8S1MA47-F1
#
_cell.length_a   1.000
_cell.length_b   1.000
_cell.length_c   1.000
_cell.angle_alpha   90.00
_cell.angle_beta   90.00
_cell.angle_gamma   90.00
#
_symmetry.space_group_name_H-M   'P 1'
#
loop_
_entity.id
_entity.type
_entity.pdbx_description
1 polymer ?
#
loop_
_entity_poly.entity_id
_entity_poly.type
_entity_poly.pdbx_seq_one_letter_code
_entity_poly.pdbx_strand_id
1 'polypeptide(L)'
;MNVKNLQWEQQLEKSRLSNQQLEFCQWFTLSYLHENEPESFLTRCRNMLNGKFYIYLDKRSKTYKQLSEKVALLWHFPLSKEIYQIKGIQESLNENIEYHWNIIDKEEKKGFHTKHPDQILDQIAEKHLTDVEKFNMQDKSNLSENFKVLTISPFDIILTKQTMPQVIADSRTKFESIFRPYKEQQKIHYYLKDNEWIVNQII
;
A
#
# COMPACT_ATOMS: atom_id res chain seq x y z
N MET A 1 12.89 -19.89 15.88
CA MET A 1 11.96 -20.52 14.92
C MET A 1 12.30 -19.99 13.54
N ASN A 2 12.66 -20.87 12.60
CA ASN A 2 12.91 -20.46 11.21
C ASN A 2 11.58 -20.13 10.55
N VAL A 3 11.29 -18.84 10.38
CA VAL A 3 10.20 -18.39 9.51
C VAL A 3 10.61 -18.76 8.09
N LYS A 4 10.03 -19.82 7.52
CA LYS A 4 10.09 -20.03 6.07
C LYS A 4 9.30 -18.87 5.45
N ASN A 5 9.99 -17.79 5.09
CA ASN A 5 9.37 -16.69 4.36
C ASN A 5 8.71 -17.27 3.11
N LEU A 6 7.44 -16.96 2.93
CA LEU A 6 6.61 -17.43 1.82
C LEU A 6 7.22 -16.93 0.51
N GLN A 7 7.11 -17.71 -0.56
CA GLN A 7 7.76 -17.37 -1.83
C GLN A 7 7.33 -16.00 -2.37
N TRP A 8 6.04 -15.65 -2.20
CA TRP A 8 5.53 -14.34 -2.62
C TRP A 8 6.08 -13.19 -1.77
N GLU A 9 6.32 -13.40 -0.47
CA GLU A 9 6.91 -12.38 0.41
C GLU A 9 8.33 -12.03 -0.06
N GLN A 10 9.11 -13.05 -0.38
CA GLN A 10 10.48 -12.87 -0.88
C GLN A 10 10.50 -12.12 -2.21
N GLN A 11 9.55 -12.41 -3.10
CA GLN A 11 9.42 -11.71 -4.38
C GLN A 11 9.00 -10.25 -4.18
N LEU A 12 7.98 -10.00 -3.36
CA LEU A 12 7.51 -8.66 -3.07
C LEU A 12 8.61 -7.81 -2.40
N GLU A 13 9.36 -8.40 -1.46
CA GLU A 13 10.47 -7.71 -0.81
C GLU A 13 11.59 -7.38 -1.81
N LYS A 14 11.89 -8.30 -2.74
CA LYS A 14 12.82 -8.01 -3.85
C LYS A 14 12.30 -6.86 -4.73
N SER A 15 11.00 -6.81 -5.03
CA SER A 15 10.38 -5.71 -5.76
C SER A 15 10.52 -4.39 -5.00
N ARG A 16 10.25 -4.39 -3.68
CA ARG A 16 10.43 -3.21 -2.82
C ARG A 16 11.87 -2.70 -2.81
N LEU A 17 12.84 -3.58 -2.57
CA LEU A 17 14.26 -3.22 -2.51
C LEU A 17 14.80 -2.69 -3.84
N SER A 18 14.39 -3.29 -4.96
CA SER A 18 14.80 -2.82 -6.30
C SER A 18 14.17 -1.48 -6.69
N ASN A 19 13.13 -1.04 -5.97
CA ASN A 19 12.44 0.22 -6.18
C ASN A 19 12.61 1.20 -5.02
N GLN A 20 13.54 0.95 -4.08
CA GLN A 20 13.68 1.75 -2.86
C GLN A 20 14.02 3.23 -3.13
N GLN A 21 14.65 3.54 -4.27
CA GLN A 21 14.93 4.92 -4.68
C GLN A 21 13.68 5.71 -5.10
N LEU A 22 12.53 5.04 -5.28
CA LEU A 22 11.26 5.66 -5.65
C LEU A 22 10.35 5.67 -4.42
N GLU A 23 10.24 6.81 -3.74
CA GLU A 23 9.43 6.95 -2.51
C GLU A 23 7.97 6.51 -2.73
N PHE A 24 7.40 6.85 -3.89
CA PHE A 24 6.03 6.49 -4.23
C PHE A 24 5.80 4.96 -4.34
N CYS A 25 6.84 4.15 -4.49
CA CYS A 25 6.71 2.69 -4.51
C CYS A 25 6.39 2.10 -3.14
N GLN A 26 6.37 2.89 -2.07
CA GLN A 26 5.82 2.47 -0.78
C GLN A 26 4.27 2.52 -0.74
N TRP A 27 3.68 3.20 -1.72
CA TRP A 27 2.26 3.44 -1.81
C TRP A 27 1.57 2.42 -2.70
N PHE A 28 0.35 2.06 -2.34
CA PHE A 28 -0.52 1.20 -3.09
C PHE A 28 -1.96 1.71 -3.03
N THR A 29 -2.74 1.37 -4.04
CA THR A 29 -4.19 1.63 -4.02
C THR A 29 -4.86 0.52 -3.22
N LEU A 30 -5.62 0.89 -2.20
CA LEU A 30 -6.49 -0.02 -1.47
C LEU A 30 -7.94 0.23 -1.89
N SER A 31 -8.60 -0.83 -2.34
CA SER A 31 -9.97 -0.85 -2.82
C SER A 31 -10.84 -1.72 -1.91
N TYR A 32 -12.07 -1.30 -1.71
CA TYR A 32 -13.04 -1.98 -0.84
C TYR A 32 -14.47 -1.69 -1.33
N LEU A 33 -15.45 -2.42 -0.79
CA LEU A 33 -16.85 -2.17 -1.11
C LEU A 33 -17.52 -1.43 0.04
N HIS A 34 -18.17 -0.31 -0.25
CA HIS A 34 -19.04 0.39 0.68
C HIS A 34 -20.43 0.48 0.06
N GLU A 35 -21.44 -0.09 0.74
CA GLU A 35 -22.82 -0.10 0.21
C GLU A 35 -22.94 -0.70 -1.21
N ASN A 36 -22.10 -1.70 -1.52
CA ASN A 36 -21.92 -2.34 -2.84
C ASN A 36 -21.27 -1.48 -3.93
N GLU A 37 -20.84 -0.26 -3.61
CA GLU A 37 -20.06 0.57 -4.52
C GLU A 37 -18.56 0.41 -4.26
N PRO A 38 -17.73 0.30 -5.31
CA PRO A 38 -16.29 0.20 -5.17
C PRO A 38 -15.70 1.56 -4.80
N GLU A 39 -15.08 1.63 -3.64
CA GLU A 39 -14.31 2.78 -3.17
C GLU A 39 -12.83 2.46 -3.21
N SER A 40 -11.97 3.48 -3.37
CA SER A 40 -10.53 3.29 -3.42
C SER A 40 -9.78 4.50 -2.91
N PHE A 41 -8.64 4.27 -2.27
CA PHE A 41 -7.75 5.33 -1.81
C PHE A 41 -6.29 4.88 -1.84
N LEU A 42 -5.38 5.85 -1.84
CA LEU A 42 -3.96 5.60 -1.73
C LEU A 42 -3.56 5.48 -0.25
N THR A 43 -2.80 4.44 0.07
CA THR A 43 -2.16 4.28 1.37
C THR A 43 -0.76 3.71 1.17
N ARG A 44 0.02 3.60 2.24
CA ARG A 44 1.38 3.06 2.18
C ARG A 44 1.59 1.89 3.12
N CYS A 45 2.36 0.92 2.67
CA CYS A 45 2.75 -0.24 3.46
C CYS A 45 3.84 0.18 4.46
N ARG A 46 3.48 0.20 5.75
CA ARG A 46 4.39 0.63 6.83
C ARG A 46 5.34 -0.46 7.25
N ASN A 47 4.80 -1.67 7.33
CA ASN A 47 5.57 -2.84 7.70
C ASN A 47 4.94 -4.07 7.04
N MET A 48 5.76 -5.10 6.85
CA MET A 48 5.31 -6.42 6.43
C MET A 48 5.94 -7.43 7.39
N LEU A 49 5.10 -8.10 8.18
CA LEU A 49 5.54 -9.10 9.16
C LEU A 49 4.59 -10.29 9.11
N ASN A 50 5.15 -11.51 9.07
CA ASN A 50 4.40 -12.76 9.11
C ASN A 50 3.25 -12.83 8.09
N GLY A 51 3.50 -12.44 6.84
CA GLY A 51 2.50 -12.46 5.78
C GLY A 51 1.49 -11.34 5.82
N LYS A 52 1.55 -10.43 6.79
CA LYS A 52 0.57 -9.35 6.94
C LYS A 52 1.14 -7.99 6.54
N PHE A 53 0.32 -7.18 5.89
CA PHE A 53 0.63 -5.76 5.64
C PHE A 53 0.08 -4.90 6.75
N TYR A 54 0.85 -3.90 7.19
CA TYR A 54 0.44 -2.96 8.21
C TYR A 54 0.20 -1.59 7.58
N ILE A 55 -1.00 -1.06 7.79
CA ILE A 55 -1.39 0.31 7.38
C ILE A 55 -1.90 1.08 8.59
N TYR A 56 -1.71 2.39 8.57
CA TYR A 56 -2.17 3.28 9.64
C TYR A 56 -3.21 4.23 9.08
N LEU A 57 -4.35 4.34 9.76
CA LEU A 57 -5.47 5.21 9.40
C LEU A 57 -5.93 6.03 10.60
N ASP A 58 -6.53 7.17 10.31
CA ASP A 58 -7.20 7.98 11.32
C ASP A 58 -8.64 7.49 11.49
N LYS A 59 -9.02 7.15 12.73
CA LYS A 59 -10.37 6.67 13.10
C LYS A 59 -11.49 7.60 12.63
N ARG A 60 -11.21 8.90 12.52
CA ARG A 60 -12.18 9.92 12.14
C ARG A 60 -12.44 9.94 10.63
N SER A 61 -11.52 9.39 9.83
CA SER A 61 -11.61 9.41 8.37
C SER A 61 -12.86 8.68 7.86
N LYS A 62 -13.45 9.22 6.79
CA LYS A 62 -14.51 8.58 6.00
C LYS A 62 -14.06 7.17 5.61
N THR A 63 -12.84 7.06 5.09
CA THR A 63 -12.23 5.79 4.69
C THR A 63 -12.23 4.76 5.82
N TYR A 64 -11.75 5.09 7.02
CA TYR A 64 -11.72 4.14 8.14
C TYR A 64 -13.13 3.66 8.51
N LYS A 65 -14.11 4.56 8.51
CA LYS A 65 -15.50 4.24 8.87
C LYS A 65 -16.20 3.37 7.83
N GLN A 66 -15.81 3.49 6.57
CA GLN A 66 -16.45 2.80 5.45
C GLN A 66 -15.74 1.50 5.03
N LEU A 67 -14.49 1.31 5.46
CA LEU A 67 -13.64 0.20 5.06
C LEU A 67 -14.29 -1.16 5.38
N SER A 68 -14.53 -1.98 4.36
CA SER A 68 -15.02 -3.33 4.53
C SER A 68 -13.93 -4.29 5.03
N GLU A 69 -14.32 -5.42 5.58
CA GLU A 69 -13.42 -6.51 5.99
C GLU A 69 -12.60 -7.04 4.80
N LYS A 70 -13.25 -7.28 3.64
CA LYS A 70 -12.57 -7.71 2.43
C LYS A 70 -12.03 -6.50 1.68
N VAL A 71 -10.75 -6.58 1.29
CA VAL A 71 -10.05 -5.50 0.59
C VAL A 71 -9.26 -6.08 -0.60
N ALA A 72 -9.03 -5.23 -1.59
CA ALA A 72 -8.13 -5.51 -2.71
C ALA A 72 -7.06 -4.41 -2.78
N LEU A 73 -5.82 -4.78 -3.08
CA LEU A 73 -4.68 -3.88 -3.16
C LEU A 73 -4.08 -3.99 -4.55
N LEU A 74 -3.70 -2.84 -5.11
CA LEU A 74 -2.93 -2.76 -6.34
C LEU A 74 -1.61 -2.05 -6.04
N TRP A 75 -0.51 -2.76 -6.21
CA TRP A 75 0.83 -2.26 -5.94
C TRP A 75 1.72 -2.39 -7.17
N HIS A 76 2.23 -1.27 -7.66
CA HIS A 76 3.04 -1.20 -8.87
C HIS A 76 4.49 -0.81 -8.56
N PHE A 77 5.43 -1.54 -9.15
CA PHE A 77 6.87 -1.38 -9.03
C PHE A 77 7.48 -1.12 -10.41
N PRO A 78 7.67 0.15 -10.82
CA PRO A 78 8.05 0.49 -12.20
C PRO A 78 9.41 -0.04 -12.63
N LEU A 79 10.40 -0.10 -11.73
CA LEU A 79 11.77 -0.50 -12.09
C LEU A 79 11.89 -2.00 -12.29
N SER A 80 11.21 -2.78 -11.45
CA SER A 80 11.12 -4.24 -11.61
C SER A 80 10.04 -4.65 -12.60
N LYS A 81 9.15 -3.71 -13.00
CA LYS A 81 8.03 -3.90 -13.94
C LYS A 81 7.02 -4.92 -13.42
N GLU A 82 6.76 -4.84 -12.13
CA GLU A 82 5.91 -5.79 -11.42
C GLU A 82 4.67 -5.10 -10.91
N ILE A 83 3.53 -5.76 -11.09
CA ILE A 83 2.24 -5.35 -10.54
C ILE A 83 1.74 -6.48 -9.66
N TYR A 84 1.43 -6.17 -8.41
CA TYR A 84 0.79 -7.07 -7.47
C TYR A 84 -0.67 -6.67 -7.31
N GLN A 85 -1.58 -7.60 -7.58
CA GLN A 85 -3.00 -7.51 -7.25
C GLN A 85 -3.24 -8.45 -6.08
N ILE A 86 -3.56 -7.92 -4.91
CA ILE A 86 -3.65 -8.69 -3.66
C ILE A 86 -5.06 -8.57 -3.11
N LYS A 87 -5.76 -9.68 -2.88
CA LYS A 87 -6.97 -9.70 -2.06
C LYS A 87 -6.60 -10.14 -0.64
N GLY A 88 -7.20 -9.46 0.33
CA GLY A 88 -6.94 -9.74 1.73
C GLY A 88 -8.14 -9.46 2.61
N ILE A 89 -8.02 -9.90 3.86
CA ILE A 89 -8.93 -9.58 4.95
C ILE A 89 -8.22 -8.56 5.84
N GLN A 90 -8.87 -7.42 6.08
CA GLN A 90 -8.36 -6.41 7.00
C GLN A 90 -8.92 -6.61 8.41
N GLU A 91 -8.07 -6.40 9.40
CA GLU A 91 -8.39 -6.51 10.82
C GLU A 91 -7.78 -5.34 11.57
N SER A 92 -8.52 -4.77 12.53
CA SER A 92 -7.96 -3.77 13.44
C SER A 92 -7.00 -4.42 14.42
N LEU A 93 -5.77 -3.92 14.48
CA LEU A 93 -4.81 -4.32 15.49
C LEU A 93 -5.06 -3.55 16.78
N ASN A 94 -5.30 -4.28 17.87
CA ASN A 94 -5.55 -3.69 19.18
C ASN A 94 -4.35 -3.81 20.14
N GLU A 95 -3.34 -4.59 19.77
CA GLU A 95 -2.15 -4.85 20.59
C GLU A 95 -0.91 -4.17 19.99
N ASN A 96 0.06 -3.80 20.83
CA ASN A 96 1.35 -3.22 20.43
C ASN A 96 1.23 -1.95 19.55
N ILE A 97 0.18 -1.15 19.76
CA ILE A 97 -0.06 0.06 18.97
C ILE A 97 1.07 1.08 19.18
N GLU A 98 1.65 1.13 20.37
CA GLU A 98 2.77 2.02 20.73
C GLU A 98 4.00 1.77 19.88
N TYR A 99 4.28 0.51 19.53
CA TYR A 99 5.38 0.18 18.62
C TYR A 99 5.18 0.82 17.25
N HIS A 100 3.97 0.70 16.69
CA HIS A 100 3.60 1.30 15.41
C HIS A 100 3.58 2.82 15.45
N TRP A 101 3.11 3.42 16.56
CA TRP A 101 3.17 4.85 16.80
C TRP A 101 4.60 5.38 16.82
N ASN A 102 5.54 4.64 17.39
CA ASN A 102 6.93 5.05 17.46
C ASN A 102 7.69 4.97 16.13
N ILE A 103 7.17 4.25 15.14
CA ILE A 103 7.75 4.18 13.79
C ILE A 103 7.50 5.45 12.97
N ILE A 104 6.36 6.13 13.18
CA ILE A 104 6.01 7.32 12.38
C ILE A 104 6.71 8.58 12.89
N ASP A 105 7.00 9.49 11.97
CA ASP A 105 7.66 10.76 12.27
C ASP A 105 6.74 11.73 13.04
N LYS A 106 7.33 12.80 13.56
CA LYS A 106 6.62 13.80 14.36
C LYS A 106 5.54 14.54 13.59
N GLU A 107 5.76 14.82 12.30
CA GLU A 107 4.80 15.58 11.48
C GLU A 107 3.55 14.73 11.20
N GLU A 108 3.74 13.44 10.95
CA GLU A 108 2.64 12.50 10.78
C GLU A 108 1.84 12.35 12.08
N LYS A 109 2.52 12.23 13.23
CA LYS A 109 1.86 12.19 14.56
C LYS A 109 0.96 13.39 14.80
N LYS A 110 1.39 14.59 14.41
CA LYS A 110 0.56 15.81 14.53
C LYS A 110 -0.73 15.68 13.73
N GLY A 111 -0.72 15.03 12.58
CA GLY A 111 -1.90 14.77 11.75
C GLY A 111 -3.02 14.08 12.52
N PHE A 112 -2.70 13.05 13.30
CA PHE A 112 -3.68 12.28 14.09
C PHE A 112 -4.25 13.02 15.30
N HIS A 113 -3.63 14.13 15.73
CA HIS A 113 -4.08 14.92 16.87
C HIS A 113 -4.87 16.16 16.47
N THR A 114 -4.59 16.73 15.30
CA THR A 114 -4.93 18.14 15.02
C THR A 114 -5.84 18.32 13.82
N LYS A 115 -5.48 17.75 12.67
CA LYS A 115 -6.23 17.91 11.42
C LYS A 115 -7.27 16.81 11.31
N HIS A 116 -8.51 17.16 10.99
CA HIS A 116 -9.49 16.15 10.59
C HIS A 116 -9.19 15.73 9.14
N PRO A 117 -9.03 14.44 8.83
CA PRO A 117 -8.50 13.97 7.54
C PRO A 117 -9.35 14.37 6.32
N ASP A 118 -10.67 14.48 6.48
CA ASP A 118 -11.60 14.81 5.38
C ASP A 118 -12.12 16.26 5.43
N GLN A 119 -11.45 17.16 6.17
CA GLN A 119 -11.92 18.53 6.29
C GLN A 119 -11.62 19.33 5.01
N ILE A 120 -12.63 19.98 4.46
CA ILE A 120 -12.51 20.84 3.27
C ILE A 120 -11.71 22.10 3.64
N LEU A 121 -10.72 22.45 2.80
CA LEU A 121 -9.76 23.53 3.02
C LEU A 121 -10.39 24.90 3.31
N ASP A 122 -11.59 25.16 2.79
CA ASP A 122 -12.29 26.43 2.99
C ASP A 122 -12.65 26.71 4.46
N GLN A 123 -12.70 25.68 5.32
CA GLN A 123 -12.89 25.83 6.77
C GLN A 123 -11.58 26.05 7.56
N ILE A 124 -10.42 25.86 6.91
CA ILE A 124 -9.10 26.03 7.51
C ILE A 124 -8.65 27.50 7.38
N ALA A 125 -9.09 28.19 6.32
CA ALA A 125 -8.78 29.61 6.09
C ALA A 125 -9.37 30.55 7.17
N GLU A 126 -10.50 30.18 7.81
CA GLU A 126 -11.12 31.01 8.86
C GLU A 126 -10.48 30.86 10.25
N LYS A 127 -9.64 29.83 10.47
CA LYS A 127 -8.85 29.67 11.69
C LYS A 127 -7.38 29.66 11.34
N HIS A 128 -6.86 30.82 10.95
CA HIS A 128 -5.43 31.08 11.03
C HIS A 128 -5.00 30.88 12.49
N LEU A 129 -4.50 29.69 12.82
CA LEU A 129 -3.75 29.46 14.04
C LEU A 129 -2.62 30.48 14.06
N THR A 130 -2.60 31.30 15.10
CA THR A 130 -1.54 32.29 15.32
C THR A 130 -0.19 31.57 15.37
N ASP A 131 0.89 32.22 14.95
CA ASP A 131 2.22 31.59 14.95
C ASP A 131 2.65 31.10 16.35
N VAL A 132 2.05 31.66 17.40
CA VAL A 132 2.15 31.23 18.79
C VAL A 132 1.46 29.87 19.04
N GLU A 133 0.29 29.61 18.45
CA GLU A 133 -0.41 28.31 18.55
C GLU A 133 0.28 27.22 17.73
N LYS A 134 0.91 27.58 16.60
CA LYS A 134 1.78 26.67 15.83
C LYS A 134 3.03 26.28 16.62
N PHE A 135 3.60 27.22 17.39
CA PHE A 135 4.75 26.96 18.27
C PHE A 135 4.37 26.26 19.58
N ASN A 136 3.16 26.49 20.11
CA ASN A 136 2.66 25.92 21.37
C ASN A 136 1.93 24.59 21.21
N MET A 137 1.87 24.00 20.01
CA MET A 137 1.56 22.58 19.87
C MET A 137 2.72 21.77 20.45
N GLN A 138 2.77 21.73 21.79
CA GLN A 138 3.61 20.82 22.55
C GLN A 138 3.49 19.45 21.90
N ASP A 139 4.63 18.87 21.54
CA ASP A 139 4.76 17.53 20.98
C ASP A 139 3.87 16.59 21.82
N LYS A 140 2.67 16.28 21.33
CA LYS A 140 1.85 15.22 21.91
C LYS A 140 2.50 13.91 21.48
N SER A 141 3.58 13.56 22.16
CA SER A 141 4.27 12.27 22.03
C SER A 141 3.34 11.11 22.42
N ASN A 142 2.32 11.42 23.21
CA ASN A 142 1.26 10.50 23.60
C ASN A 142 0.54 9.94 22.37
N LEU A 143 0.24 8.64 22.44
CA LEU A 143 -0.54 7.92 21.45
C LEU A 143 -1.88 8.63 21.22
N SER A 144 -2.20 8.97 19.97
CA SER A 144 -3.51 9.54 19.62
C SER A 144 -4.59 8.45 19.68
N GLU A 145 -5.73 8.75 20.27
CA GLU A 145 -6.91 7.88 20.24
C GLU A 145 -7.47 7.65 18.83
N ASN A 146 -7.15 8.58 17.91
CA ASN A 146 -7.53 8.49 16.52
C ASN A 146 -6.57 7.62 15.70
N PHE A 147 -5.39 7.30 16.23
CA PHE A 147 -4.42 6.46 15.53
C PHE A 147 -4.89 5.01 15.54
N LYS A 148 -5.14 4.45 14.35
CA LYS A 148 -5.52 3.04 14.19
C LYS A 148 -4.56 2.33 13.27
N VAL A 149 -4.16 1.14 13.70
CA VAL A 149 -3.35 0.22 12.92
C VAL A 149 -4.26 -0.86 12.40
N LEU A 150 -4.26 -1.06 11.09
CA LEU A 150 -4.93 -2.17 10.45
C LEU A 150 -3.89 -3.13 9.90
N THR A 151 -4.16 -4.42 10.04
CA THR A 151 -3.41 -5.48 9.39
C THR A 151 -4.22 -6.02 8.22
N ILE A 152 -3.56 -6.39 7.13
CA ILE A 152 -4.18 -7.02 5.98
C ILE A 152 -3.52 -8.38 5.81
N SER A 153 -4.33 -9.42 5.92
CA SER A 153 -3.93 -10.82 5.73
C SER A 153 -4.29 -11.25 4.30
N PRO A 154 -3.30 -11.42 3.40
CA PRO A 154 -3.53 -11.82 2.01
C PRO A 154 -4.01 -13.26 1.93
N PHE A 155 -4.90 -13.53 0.97
CA PHE A 155 -5.33 -14.89 0.63
C PHE A 155 -5.28 -15.20 -0.87
N ASP A 156 -5.13 -14.19 -1.72
CA ASP A 156 -5.06 -14.32 -3.18
C ASP A 156 -4.19 -13.20 -3.74
N ILE A 157 -3.13 -13.54 -4.47
CA ILE A 157 -2.13 -12.62 -5.01
C ILE A 157 -1.86 -12.98 -6.46
N ILE A 158 -2.05 -12.03 -7.36
CA ILE A 158 -1.62 -12.12 -8.75
C ILE A 158 -0.44 -11.18 -8.94
N LEU A 159 0.73 -11.74 -9.23
CA LEU A 159 1.91 -11.03 -9.69
C LEU A 159 1.94 -11.03 -11.21
N THR A 160 1.94 -9.85 -11.82
CA THR A 160 2.17 -9.67 -13.26
C THR A 160 3.55 -9.06 -13.48
N LYS A 161 4.39 -9.72 -14.28
CA LYS A 161 5.67 -9.19 -14.76
C LYS A 161 5.50 -8.67 -16.18
N GLN A 162 5.65 -7.36 -16.35
CA GLN A 162 5.51 -6.72 -17.64
C GLN A 162 6.79 -6.89 -18.48
N THR A 163 6.61 -7.11 -19.78
CA THR A 163 7.71 -7.27 -20.72
C THR A 163 8.14 -5.93 -21.28
N MET A 164 9.45 -5.75 -21.52
CA MET A 164 9.92 -4.54 -22.19
C MET A 164 9.60 -4.62 -23.69
N PRO A 165 9.11 -3.52 -24.30
CA PRO A 165 9.26 -3.36 -25.74
C PRO A 165 10.77 -3.29 -26.04
N GLN A 166 11.22 -4.09 -27.00
CA GLN A 166 12.61 -4.07 -27.41
C GLN A 166 12.85 -2.84 -28.27
N VAL A 167 13.81 -1.98 -27.87
CA VAL A 167 14.34 -0.95 -28.77
C VAL A 167 15.27 -1.67 -29.74
N ILE A 168 14.79 -1.95 -30.95
CA ILE A 168 15.66 -2.41 -32.03
C ILE A 168 16.43 -1.16 -32.50
N ALA A 169 17.73 -1.09 -32.19
CA ALA A 169 18.60 -0.09 -32.78
C ALA A 169 18.62 -0.31 -34.30
N ASP A 170 18.14 0.68 -35.04
CA ASP A 170 17.75 0.54 -36.44
C ASP A 170 18.99 0.39 -37.34
N SER A 171 19.13 -0.79 -37.94
CA SER A 171 19.95 -0.99 -39.15
C SER A 171 19.07 -1.27 -40.37
N ARG A 172 17.75 -1.03 -40.29
CA ARG A 172 16.77 -1.35 -41.33
C ARG A 172 16.34 -0.08 -42.05
N THR A 173 16.07 -0.22 -43.35
CA THR A 173 15.74 0.89 -44.26
C THR A 173 14.26 1.29 -44.28
N LYS A 174 13.39 0.61 -43.49
CA LYS A 174 11.95 0.92 -43.40
C LYS A 174 11.48 0.88 -41.96
N PHE A 175 10.90 1.99 -41.52
CA PHE A 175 10.27 2.15 -40.21
C PHE A 175 8.94 1.35 -40.17
N GLU A 176 8.86 0.33 -39.33
CA GLU A 176 7.60 -0.35 -39.02
C GLU A 176 7.02 0.25 -37.73
N SER A 177 5.86 0.92 -37.82
CA SER A 177 5.31 1.71 -36.70
C SER A 177 4.69 0.89 -35.56
N ILE A 178 4.71 -0.45 -35.65
CA ILE A 178 3.97 -1.31 -34.72
C ILE A 178 4.97 -2.14 -33.90
N PHE A 179 5.44 -1.56 -32.79
CA PHE A 179 6.20 -2.28 -31.77
C PHE A 179 5.31 -3.34 -31.13
N ARG A 180 5.46 -4.61 -31.53
CA ARG A 180 4.82 -5.74 -30.85
C ARG A 180 5.73 -6.25 -29.74
N PRO A 181 5.25 -6.41 -28.49
CA PRO A 181 6.01 -7.07 -27.44
C PRO A 181 6.30 -8.52 -27.87
N TYR A 182 7.57 -8.90 -27.90
CA TYR A 182 8.00 -10.23 -28.35
C TYR A 182 7.83 -11.32 -27.27
N LYS A 183 7.63 -10.92 -26.01
CA LYS A 183 7.41 -11.84 -24.88
C LYS A 183 6.04 -11.59 -24.27
N GLU A 184 5.33 -12.67 -24.00
CA GLU A 184 4.09 -12.66 -23.24
C GLU A 184 4.35 -12.19 -21.82
N GLN A 185 3.37 -11.47 -21.25
CA GLN A 185 3.40 -11.09 -19.85
C GLN A 185 3.38 -12.36 -18.99
N GLN A 186 4.22 -12.43 -17.97
CA GLN A 186 4.21 -13.56 -17.05
C GLN A 186 3.29 -13.24 -15.89
N LYS A 187 2.32 -14.11 -15.63
CA LYS A 187 1.46 -14.02 -14.44
C LYS A 187 1.72 -15.20 -13.52
N ILE A 188 1.88 -14.90 -12.24
CA ILE A 188 2.03 -15.90 -11.17
C ILE A 188 0.91 -15.67 -10.18
N HIS A 189 0.18 -16.73 -9.85
CA HIS A 189 -0.94 -16.70 -8.92
C HIS A 189 -0.60 -17.48 -7.67
N TYR A 190 -0.57 -16.77 -6.55
CA TYR A 190 -0.46 -17.34 -5.22
C TYR A 190 -1.84 -17.27 -4.57
N TYR A 191 -2.34 -18.39 -4.08
CA TYR A 191 -3.60 -18.40 -3.34
C TYR A 191 -3.54 -19.34 -2.15
N LEU A 192 -4.24 -18.96 -1.09
CA LEU A 192 -4.32 -19.71 0.15
C LEU A 192 -5.49 -20.68 0.07
N LYS A 193 -5.20 -21.97 0.24
CA LYS A 193 -6.21 -23.04 0.31
C LYS A 193 -5.82 -24.01 1.42
N ASP A 194 -6.77 -24.33 2.30
CA ASP A 194 -6.55 -25.27 3.40
C ASP A 194 -5.32 -24.93 4.27
N ASN A 195 -5.11 -23.62 4.52
CA ASN A 195 -3.95 -23.04 5.22
C ASN A 195 -2.58 -23.25 4.54
N GLU A 196 -2.57 -23.65 3.28
CA GLU A 196 -1.34 -23.79 2.47
C GLU A 196 -1.37 -22.84 1.27
N TRP A 197 -0.20 -22.26 0.97
CA TRP A 197 -0.03 -21.41 -0.21
C TRP A 197 0.24 -22.27 -1.44
N ILE A 198 -0.63 -22.17 -2.43
CA ILE A 198 -0.50 -22.82 -3.73
C ILE A 198 -0.02 -21.80 -4.75
N VAL A 199 0.85 -22.23 -5.67
CA VAL A 199 1.45 -21.39 -6.71
C VAL A 199 1.16 -21.95 -8.09
N ASN A 200 0.55 -21.13 -8.94
CA ASN A 200 0.26 -21.45 -10.34
C ASN A 200 0.90 -20.41 -11.27
N GLN A 201 1.37 -20.84 -12.42
CA GLN A 201 1.70 -19.93 -13.51
C GLN A 201 0.47 -19.79 -14.42
N ILE A 202 0.06 -18.55 -14.69
CA ILE A 202 -1.07 -18.22 -15.55
C ILE A 202 -0.52 -17.66 -16.86
N ILE A 203 -1.07 -18.13 -17.98
CA ILE A 203 -0.80 -17.63 -19.34
C ILE A 203 -1.84 -16.55 -19.66
#